data_AF-A0A4Q0YTY6-F1
#
_entry.id   AF-A0A4Q0YTY6-F1
#
_cell.length_a   1.000
_cell.length_b   1.000
_cell.length_c   1.000
_cell.angle_alpha   90.00
_cell.angle_beta   90.00
_cell.angle_gamma   90.00
#
_symmetry.space_group_name_H-M   'P 1'
#
loop_
_entity.id
_entity.type
_entity.pdbx_description
1 polymer ?
#
loop_
_entity_poly.entity_id
_entity_poly.type
_entity_poly.pdbx_seq_one_letter_code
_entity_poly.pdbx_strand_id
1 'polypeptide(L)' 'MFDAVKQEIAKREVSTLRITSEPNAEGFYRKMGAVTVGEFQSKPAGRVLPMMELELNE' A
#
# COMPACT_ATOMS: atom_id res chain seq x y z
N MET A 1 2.11 -7.62 11.93
CA MET A 1 3.18 -6.90 11.19
C MET A 1 2.67 -5.58 10.63
N PHE A 2 1.62 -5.57 9.79
CA PHE A 2 1.08 -4.34 9.21
C PHE A 2 0.50 -3.37 10.28
N ASP A 3 -0.14 -3.89 11.33
CA ASP A 3 -0.65 -3.03 12.41
C ASP A 3 0.46 -2.30 13.18
N ALA A 4 1.62 -2.94 13.34
CA ALA A 4 2.78 -2.29 13.95
C ALA A 4 3.33 -1.16 13.06
N VAL A 5 3.28 -1.33 11.74
CA VAL A 5 3.61 -0.27 10.77
C VAL A 5 2.61 0.86 10.87
N LYS A 6 1.30 0.58 10.96
CA LYS A 6 0.28 1.61 11.18
C LYS A 6 0.52 2.39 12.48
N GLN A 7 0.81 1.70 13.58
CA GLN A 7 1.10 2.33 14.88
C GLN A 7 2.34 3.23 14.84
N GLU A 8 3.38 2.84 14.10
CA GLU A 8 4.60 3.65 13.97
C GLU A 8 4.39 4.85 13.05
N ILE A 9 3.59 4.71 12.00
CA ILE A 9 3.26 5.83 11.11
C ILE A 9 2.31 6.81 11.81
N ALA A 10 1.38 6.34 12.65
CA ALA A 10 0.48 7.20 13.42
C ALA A 10 1.22 8.14 14.39
N LYS A 11 2.46 7.81 14.79
CA LYS A 11 3.33 8.72 15.57
C LYS A 11 3.97 9.82 14.72
N ARG A 12 3.76 9.82 13.41
CA ARG A 12 4.32 10.75 12.44
C ARG A 12 3.18 11.52 11.79
N GLU A 13 3.44 12.74 11.35
CA GLU A 13 2.47 13.55 10.60
C GLU A 13 2.38 13.07 9.14
N VAL A 14 1.95 11.82 8.93
CA VAL A 14 1.81 11.20 7.61
C VAL A 14 0.34 10.92 7.36
N SER A 15 -0.22 11.52 6.31
CA SER A 15 -1.63 11.37 5.93
C SER A 15 -1.92 10.16 5.06
N THR A 16 -0.90 9.61 4.39
CA THR A 16 -1.07 8.61 3.34
C THR A 16 0.10 7.64 3.27
N LEU A 17 -0.21 6.35 3.16
CA LEU A 17 0.76 5.29 2.88
C LEU A 17 0.60 4.81 1.44
N ARG A 18 1.68 4.91 0.64
CA ARG A 18 1.73 4.33 -0.70
C ARG A 18 2.41 2.96 -0.66
N ILE A 19 1.78 1.98 -1.31
CA ILE A 19 2.13 0.56 -1.25
C ILE A 19 2.31 0.04 -2.67
N THR A 20 3.51 -0.42 -3.00
CA THR A 20 3.73 -1.24 -4.20
C THR A 20 3.42 -2.69 -3.84
N SER A 21 2.22 -3.16 -4.16
CA SER A 21 1.71 -4.48 -3.75
C SER A 21 2.13 -5.58 -4.72
N GLU A 22 2.30 -6.80 -4.21
CA GLU A 22 2.23 -7.97 -5.09
C GLU A 22 0.80 -8.14 -5.63
N PRO A 23 0.60 -8.61 -6.87
CA PRO A 23 -0.74 -8.84 -7.43
C PRO A 23 -1.62 -9.72 -6.54
N ASN A 24 -1.04 -10.78 -5.98
CA ASN A 24 -1.75 -11.70 -5.08
C ASN A 24 -2.08 -11.10 -3.70
N ALA A 25 -1.43 -10.00 -3.31
CA ALA A 25 -1.62 -9.34 -2.02
C ALA A 25 -2.60 -8.16 -2.09
N GLU A 26 -3.02 -7.74 -3.29
CA GLU A 26 -3.89 -6.57 -3.47
C GLU A 26 -5.20 -6.69 -2.66
N GLY A 27 -5.82 -7.88 -2.65
CA GLY A 27 -7.04 -8.13 -1.87
C GLY A 27 -6.87 -7.97 -0.36
N PHE A 28 -5.65 -8.20 0.17
CA PHE A 28 -5.36 -7.97 1.58
C PHE A 28 -5.37 -6.48 1.91
N TYR A 29 -4.68 -5.66 1.11
CA TYR A 29 -4.62 -4.21 1.32
C TYR A 29 -5.97 -3.53 1.05
N ARG A 30 -6.76 -4.03 0.07
CA ARG A 30 -8.14 -3.56 -0.14
C ARG A 30 -9.01 -3.75 1.10
N LYS A 31 -8.92 -4.89 1.79
CA LYS A 31 -9.63 -5.13 3.07
C LYS A 31 -9.21 -4.18 4.18
N MET A 32 -8.02 -3.59 4.07
CA MET A 32 -7.49 -2.61 5.03
C MET A 32 -7.85 -1.16 4.68
N GLY A 33 -8.63 -0.94 3.62
CA GLY A 33 -9.05 0.38 3.15
C GLY A 33 -8.18 0.97 2.04
N ALA A 34 -7.17 0.23 1.55
CA ALA A 34 -6.33 0.74 0.48
C ALA A 34 -7.05 0.66 -0.88
N VAL A 35 -6.77 1.64 -1.74
CA VAL A 35 -7.30 1.72 -3.10
C VAL A 35 -6.18 1.66 -4.12
N THR A 36 -6.42 1.03 -5.26
CA THR A 36 -5.45 0.95 -6.35
C THR A 36 -5.45 2.27 -7.11
N VAL A 37 -4.30 2.93 -7.17
CA VAL A 37 -4.13 4.26 -7.79
C VAL A 37 -3.27 4.21 -9.06
N GLY A 38 -2.69 3.06 -9.36
CA GLY A 38 -1.94 2.87 -10.59
C GLY A 38 -1.15 1.58 -10.62
N GLU A 39 -0.14 1.56 -11.47
CA GLU A 39 0.70 0.41 -11.72
C GLU A 39 2.18 0.82 -11.68
N PHE A 40 3.02 -0.07 -11.16
CA PHE A 40 4.46 0.09 -11.11
C PHE A 40 5.14 -0.99 -11.94
N GLN A 41 5.93 -0.57 -12.94
CA GLN A 41 6.78 -1.47 -13.71
C GLN A 41 7.95 -1.90 -12.84
N SER A 42 7.93 -3.15 -12.36
CA SER A 42 9.01 -3.68 -11.54
C SER A 42 10.21 -4.07 -12.40
N LYS A 43 11.37 -4.23 -11.75
CA LYS A 43 12.54 -4.89 -12.33
C LYS A 43 12.64 -6.29 -11.72
N PRO A 44 12.84 -7.37 -12.50
CA PRO A 44 13.06 -7.42 -13.95
C PRO A 44 11.80 -7.09 -14.79
N ALA A 45 12.02 -6.73 -16.05
CA ALA A 45 10.96 -6.34 -16.98
C ALA A 45 9.92 -7.45 -17.18
N GLY A 46 8.67 -7.06 -17.43
CA GLY A 46 7.54 -7.97 -17.68
C GLY A 46 6.66 -8.25 -16.46
N ARG A 47 7.00 -7.71 -15.28
CA ARG A 47 6.15 -7.79 -14.08
C ARG A 47 5.64 -6.41 -13.67
N VAL A 48 4.33 -6.31 -13.59
CA VAL A 48 3.60 -5.11 -13.14
C VAL A 48 3.09 -5.35 -11.73
N LEU A 49 3.27 -4.34 -10.87
CA LEU A 49 2.82 -4.35 -9.48
C LEU A 49 1.71 -3.30 -9.29
N PRO A 50 0.59 -3.64 -8.65
CA PRO A 50 -0.39 -2.63 -8.25
C PRO A 50 0.25 -1.58 -7.33
N MET A 51 0.07 -0.31 -7.66
CA MET A 51 0.37 0.79 -6.77
C MET A 51 -0.93 1.17 -6.04
N MET A 52 -0.90 1.08 -4.72
CA MET A 52 -2.05 1.33 -3.86
C MET A 52 -1.77 2.46 -2.89
N GLU A 53 -2.83 3.13 -2.43
CA GLU A 53 -2.78 4.15 -1.39
C GLU A 53 -3.76 3.82 -0.28
N LEU A 54 -3.33 4.04 0.96
CA LEU A 54 -4.16 3.97 2.15
C LEU A 54 -4.09 5.32 2.86
N GLU A 55 -5.24 5.97 3.00
CA GLU A 55 -5.36 7.14 3.87
C GLU A 55 -5.28 6.71 5.33
N LEU A 56 -4.55 7.49 6.13
CA LEU A 56 -4.32 7.23 7.55
C LEU A 56 -5.13 8.18 8.45
N ASN A 57 -6.03 8.95 7.85
CA ASN A 57 -6.83 9.95 8.55
C ASN A 57 -7.99 9.28 9.30
N GLU A 58 -7.84 9.11 10.61
CA GLU A 58 -8.88 9.29 11.65
C GLU A 58 -8.23 9.79 12.95
#